data_AF-A0A3S4GI54-F1
#
_entry.id   AF-A0A3S4GI54-F1
#
_cell.length_a   1.000
_cell.length_b   1.000
_cell.length_c   1.000
_cell.angle_alpha   90.00
_cell.angle_beta   90.00
_cell.angle_gamma   90.00
#
_symmetry.space_group_name_H-M   'P 1'
#
loop_
_entity.id
_entity.type
_entity.pdbx_description
1 polymer ?
#
loop_
_entity_poly.entity_id
_entity_poly.type
_entity_poly.pdbx_seq_one_letter_code
_entity_poly.pdbx_strand_id
1 'polypeptide(L)'
;MVVADRPFFIEPLFTRDPRLIKPVHVLMGMMAIKGIYAEHQVQSLNHGIGFNTAAIELLLPTYGERLGLKGKICKHWTLNPHPTLIPAIESGWVETVHCFGGELGMEDYIAARPDIFFTGRDGSMRSNRAFCQMAGQYAVDMFIGSTLQIDAMAHSSTVTRGRLSGFGGAPNMGHDPHGRRHATPAWLDMIEEPDPLARGRKLVVQMVETFQAGAKPTFVEKLEAIDVAEEAGMPLAPVMIYGDDVTHVLTEEGIAYLYRARSLEERRAMVAAVAGITDIGLGVDAARVAQLRREGKVAYPEDMGIRRTEAERSLLAAGSVADLVDWSGGLYNPPAKFRSW
;
A
#
# COMPACT_ATOMS: atom_id res chain seq x y z
N MET A 1 -30.74 19.84 -16.24
CA MET A 1 -30.55 18.62 -15.43
C MET A 1 -31.55 17.58 -15.91
N VAL A 2 -31.19 16.29 -15.88
CA VAL A 2 -32.11 15.18 -16.18
C VAL A 2 -32.28 14.41 -14.88
N VAL A 3 -33.53 14.19 -14.45
CA VAL A 3 -33.83 13.37 -13.27
C VAL A 3 -33.65 11.91 -13.66
N ALA A 4 -32.80 11.17 -12.94
CA ALA A 4 -32.59 9.75 -13.19
C ALA A 4 -33.82 8.94 -12.79
N ASP A 5 -34.02 7.79 -13.44
CA ASP A 5 -35.08 6.82 -13.15
C ASP A 5 -34.90 6.12 -11.79
N ARG A 6 -33.67 6.09 -11.28
CA ARG A 6 -33.28 5.57 -9.96
C ARG A 6 -32.04 6.29 -9.43
N PRO A 7 -31.71 6.19 -8.13
CA PRO A 7 -30.44 6.69 -7.61
C PRO A 7 -29.25 6.14 -8.41
N PHE A 8 -28.23 6.97 -8.61
CA PHE A 8 -27.03 6.55 -9.32
C PHE A 8 -26.34 5.42 -8.55
N PHE A 9 -25.78 4.47 -9.28
CA PHE A 9 -25.09 3.34 -8.67
C PHE A 9 -23.77 3.78 -8.04
N ILE A 10 -23.50 3.30 -6.83
CA ILE A 10 -22.24 3.51 -6.12
C ILE A 10 -21.67 2.13 -5.80
N GLU A 11 -20.45 1.88 -6.29
CA GLU A 11 -19.72 0.66 -5.98
C GLU A 11 -18.87 0.87 -4.72
N PRO A 12 -18.97 0.01 -3.69
CA PRO A 12 -18.06 0.03 -2.55
C PRO A 12 -16.74 -0.66 -2.96
N LEU A 13 -15.97 0.06 -3.78
CA LEU A 13 -14.79 -0.46 -4.47
C LEU A 13 -13.67 -0.76 -3.47
N PHE A 14 -13.46 0.14 -2.50
CA PHE A 14 -12.36 0.08 -1.56
C PHE A 14 -12.71 -0.64 -0.24
N THR A 15 -14.00 -0.82 0.06
CA THR A 15 -14.42 -1.62 1.23
C THR A 15 -13.88 -3.07 1.16
N ARG A 16 -13.21 -3.52 2.22
CA ARG A 16 -12.68 -4.88 2.38
C ARG A 16 -13.23 -5.50 3.66
N ASP A 17 -13.78 -6.71 3.57
CA ASP A 17 -14.24 -7.44 4.75
C ASP A 17 -13.01 -7.94 5.54
N PRO A 18 -12.79 -7.49 6.79
CA PRO A 18 -11.67 -7.94 7.61
C PRO A 18 -11.63 -9.47 7.81
N ARG A 19 -12.77 -10.16 7.62
CA ARG A 19 -12.83 -11.62 7.70
C ARG A 19 -11.93 -12.34 6.71
N LEU A 20 -11.61 -11.70 5.59
CA LEU A 20 -10.78 -12.26 4.52
C LEU A 20 -9.29 -11.92 4.68
N ILE A 21 -8.93 -11.15 5.72
CA ILE A 21 -7.53 -10.90 6.04
C ILE A 21 -6.92 -12.16 6.66
N LYS A 22 -5.81 -12.61 6.07
CA LYS A 22 -5.09 -13.83 6.46
C LYS A 22 -3.88 -13.49 7.34
N PRO A 23 -3.37 -14.45 8.12
CA PRO A 23 -2.09 -14.34 8.84
C PRO A 23 -0.93 -13.77 8.02
N VAL A 24 -0.81 -14.16 6.74
CA VAL A 24 0.24 -13.65 5.84
C VAL A 24 0.13 -12.13 5.60
N HIS A 25 -1.09 -11.60 5.42
CA HIS A 25 -1.29 -10.15 5.31
C HIS A 25 -0.93 -9.44 6.62
N VAL A 26 -1.18 -10.07 7.77
CA VAL A 26 -0.79 -9.54 9.08
C VAL A 26 0.73 -9.48 9.19
N LEU A 27 1.44 -10.55 8.81
CA LEU A 27 2.90 -10.61 8.80
C LEU A 27 3.50 -9.47 7.96
N MET A 28 3.03 -9.34 6.72
CA MET A 28 3.50 -8.28 5.84
C MET A 28 3.11 -6.89 6.37
N GLY A 29 1.94 -6.75 6.98
CA GLY A 29 1.52 -5.49 7.60
C GLY A 29 2.39 -5.08 8.79
N MET A 30 2.81 -6.04 9.62
CA MET A 30 3.78 -5.81 10.70
C MET A 30 5.12 -5.34 10.14
N MET A 31 5.62 -5.99 9.07
CA MET A 31 6.85 -5.59 8.39
C MET A 31 6.75 -4.20 7.77
N ALA A 32 5.62 -3.86 7.13
CA ALA A 32 5.39 -2.52 6.60
C ALA A 32 5.47 -1.46 7.71
N ILE A 33 4.76 -1.66 8.83
CA ILE A 33 4.74 -0.72 9.94
C ILE A 33 6.15 -0.55 10.54
N LYS A 34 6.85 -1.65 10.81
CA LYS A 34 8.13 -1.59 11.51
C LYS A 34 9.31 -1.26 10.59
N GLY A 35 9.44 -1.96 9.47
CA GLY A 35 10.58 -1.87 8.56
C GLY A 35 10.47 -0.78 7.51
N ILE A 36 9.31 -0.14 7.34
CA ILE A 36 9.16 0.97 6.38
C ILE A 36 8.62 2.21 7.08
N TYR A 37 7.48 2.12 7.76
CA TYR A 37 6.78 3.31 8.24
C TYR A 37 7.53 3.94 9.41
N ALA A 38 7.92 3.12 10.38
CA ALA A 38 8.70 3.54 11.54
C ALA A 38 10.15 3.88 11.16
N GLU A 39 10.80 3.03 10.36
CA GLU A 39 12.19 3.22 9.90
C GLU A 39 12.36 4.59 9.25
N HIS A 40 11.50 4.93 8.30
CA HIS A 40 11.60 6.16 7.52
C HIS A 40 10.76 7.31 8.09
N GLN A 41 10.17 7.15 9.28
CA GLN A 41 9.31 8.14 9.93
C GLN A 41 8.22 8.70 9.00
N VAL A 42 7.51 7.81 8.29
CA VAL A 42 6.49 8.18 7.30
C VAL A 42 5.33 8.93 7.98
N GLN A 43 5.18 10.23 7.69
CA GLN A 43 4.14 11.06 8.28
C GLN A 43 2.84 11.00 7.48
N SER A 44 2.95 10.87 6.17
CA SER A 44 1.84 11.04 5.22
C SER A 44 1.88 10.00 4.10
N LEU A 45 0.73 9.44 3.74
CA LEU A 45 0.69 8.29 2.83
C LEU A 45 -0.62 8.10 2.06
N ASN A 46 -0.52 7.29 1.00
CA ASN A 46 -1.64 6.62 0.35
C ASN A 46 -1.48 5.10 0.45
N HIS A 47 -2.58 4.43 0.77
CA HIS A 47 -2.73 2.99 0.57
C HIS A 47 -3.44 2.72 -0.76
N GLY A 48 -2.82 1.89 -1.58
CA GLY A 48 -3.45 1.21 -2.69
C GLY A 48 -4.52 0.23 -2.19
N ILE A 49 -5.41 -0.15 -3.09
CA ILE A 49 -6.53 -1.03 -2.80
C ILE A 49 -6.06 -2.48 -2.59
N GLY A 50 -6.49 -3.14 -1.50
CA GLY A 50 -6.16 -4.55 -1.26
C GLY A 50 -6.34 -5.00 0.19
N PHE A 51 -6.29 -6.31 0.41
CA PHE A 51 -6.29 -6.85 1.79
C PHE A 51 -4.96 -6.62 2.52
N ASN A 52 -3.86 -6.48 1.77
CA ASN A 52 -2.53 -6.19 2.30
C ASN A 52 -2.49 -4.86 3.05
N THR A 53 -2.97 -3.78 2.42
CA THR A 53 -3.03 -2.44 3.04
C THR A 53 -4.15 -2.31 4.06
N ALA A 54 -5.29 -2.98 3.88
CA ALA A 54 -6.34 -3.06 4.89
C ALA A 54 -5.84 -3.73 6.19
N ALA A 55 -4.96 -4.73 6.10
CA ALA A 55 -4.32 -5.31 7.27
C ALA A 55 -3.45 -4.28 8.01
N ILE A 56 -2.69 -3.45 7.29
CA ILE A 56 -1.89 -2.37 7.89
C ILE A 56 -2.79 -1.40 8.66
N GLU A 57 -3.88 -0.92 8.04
CA GLU A 57 -4.83 0.02 8.68
C GLU A 57 -5.34 -0.51 10.02
N LEU A 58 -5.70 -1.79 10.06
CA LEU A 58 -6.21 -2.47 11.25
C LEU A 58 -5.13 -2.87 12.27
N LEU A 59 -3.86 -2.80 11.90
CA LEU A 59 -2.72 -3.10 12.77
C LEU A 59 -2.14 -1.85 13.44
N LEU A 60 -2.43 -0.65 12.93
CA LEU A 60 -1.95 0.59 13.55
C LEU A 60 -2.36 0.67 15.03
N PRO A 61 -3.65 0.48 15.42
CA PRO A 61 -4.08 0.62 16.82
C PRO A 61 -3.61 -0.48 17.76
N THR A 62 -2.99 -1.54 17.25
CA THR A 62 -2.60 -2.72 18.03
C THR A 62 -1.09 -2.92 17.96
N TYR A 63 -0.58 -3.38 16.83
CA TYR A 63 0.84 -3.61 16.62
C TYR A 63 1.61 -2.29 16.59
N GLY A 64 1.10 -1.27 15.90
CA GLY A 64 1.69 0.07 15.92
C GLY A 64 1.72 0.69 17.33
N GLU A 65 0.65 0.49 18.11
CA GLU A 65 0.57 0.95 19.50
C GLU A 65 1.59 0.24 20.39
N ARG A 66 1.76 -1.08 20.23
CA ARG A 66 2.80 -1.86 20.94
C ARG A 66 4.21 -1.33 20.68
N LEU A 67 4.45 -0.81 19.48
CA LEU A 67 5.73 -0.17 19.12
C LEU A 67 5.83 1.29 19.60
N GLY A 68 4.78 1.86 20.19
CA GLY A 68 4.75 3.24 20.68
C GLY A 68 4.82 4.28 19.56
N LEU A 69 4.18 3.98 18.42
CA LEU A 69 4.28 4.79 17.19
C LEU A 69 3.10 5.76 16.96
N LYS A 70 2.05 5.71 17.80
CA LYS A 70 0.93 6.63 17.71
C LYS A 70 1.39 8.09 17.74
N GLY A 71 0.90 8.91 16.81
CA GLY A 71 1.30 10.32 16.66
C GLY A 71 2.70 10.54 16.07
N LYS A 72 3.48 9.47 15.82
CA LYS A 72 4.83 9.55 15.24
C LYS A 72 4.86 9.24 13.76
N ILE A 73 3.87 8.51 13.24
CA ILE A 73 3.75 8.12 11.82
C ILE A 73 2.28 8.17 11.38
N CYS A 74 2.04 8.14 10.08
CA CYS A 74 0.72 7.92 9.48
C CYS A 74 -0.39 8.88 9.94
N LYS A 75 -0.05 10.18 10.06
CA LYS A 75 -0.99 11.22 10.51
C LYS A 75 -1.87 11.74 9.38
N HIS A 76 -1.33 11.86 8.17
CA HIS A 76 -2.01 12.51 7.05
C HIS A 76 -2.23 11.56 5.88
N TRP A 77 -3.46 11.47 5.39
CA TRP A 77 -3.85 10.47 4.40
C TRP A 77 -4.45 11.12 3.18
N THR A 78 -4.00 10.70 2.01
CA THR A 78 -4.75 10.84 0.77
C THR A 78 -5.36 9.49 0.47
N LEU A 79 -6.60 9.26 0.89
CA LEU A 79 -7.23 7.94 0.90
C LEU A 79 -8.73 8.06 0.72
N ASN A 80 -9.38 7.07 0.08
CA ASN A 80 -10.82 6.96 0.24
C ASN A 80 -11.17 6.70 1.71
N PRO A 81 -12.40 7.01 2.16
CA PRO A 81 -12.78 6.76 3.55
C PRO A 81 -12.97 5.26 3.77
N HIS A 82 -11.87 4.53 3.91
CA HIS A 82 -11.87 3.08 4.10
C HIS A 82 -12.53 2.75 5.44
N PRO A 83 -13.54 1.86 5.48
CA PRO A 83 -14.08 1.37 6.74
C PRO A 83 -13.00 0.72 7.63
N THR A 84 -11.99 0.08 7.04
CA THR A 84 -10.86 -0.52 7.76
C THR A 84 -9.94 0.49 8.46
N LEU A 85 -10.05 1.78 8.14
CA LEU A 85 -9.32 2.85 8.83
C LEU A 85 -10.08 3.38 10.07
N ILE A 86 -11.36 3.02 10.26
CA ILE A 86 -12.17 3.48 11.40
C ILE A 86 -11.44 3.27 12.74
N PRO A 87 -10.91 2.08 13.07
CA PRO A 87 -10.25 1.88 14.36
C PRO A 87 -9.01 2.76 14.55
N ALA A 88 -8.28 3.09 13.48
CA ALA A 88 -7.14 4.00 13.54
C ALA A 88 -7.56 5.46 13.78
N ILE A 89 -8.67 5.90 13.17
CA ILE A 89 -9.25 7.22 13.43
C ILE A 89 -9.70 7.31 14.90
N GLU A 90 -10.51 6.37 15.36
CA GLU A 90 -11.05 6.39 16.72
C GLU A 90 -9.99 6.20 17.80
N SER A 91 -8.90 5.51 17.45
CA SER A 91 -7.72 5.39 18.32
C SER A 91 -6.79 6.59 18.24
N GLY A 92 -7.13 7.67 17.52
CA GLY A 92 -6.36 8.92 17.45
C GLY A 92 -5.02 8.81 16.73
N TRP A 93 -4.90 7.92 15.75
CA TRP A 93 -3.73 7.81 14.89
C TRP A 93 -3.77 8.81 13.73
N VAL A 94 -4.96 9.00 13.19
CA VAL A 94 -5.21 9.77 11.98
C VAL A 94 -5.55 11.20 12.37
N GLU A 95 -4.84 12.17 11.79
CA GLU A 95 -5.14 13.60 11.96
C GLU A 95 -5.96 14.14 10.79
N THR A 96 -5.64 13.74 9.55
CA THR A 96 -6.38 14.21 8.36
C THR A 96 -6.52 13.14 7.30
N VAL A 97 -7.69 13.13 6.63
CA VAL A 97 -7.97 12.31 5.45
C VAL A 97 -8.61 13.17 4.37
N HIS A 98 -7.88 13.40 3.27
CA HIS A 98 -8.45 13.96 2.06
C HIS A 98 -8.84 12.82 1.10
N CYS A 99 -10.08 12.85 0.60
CA CYS A 99 -10.68 11.71 -0.10
C CYS A 99 -10.76 11.87 -1.62
N PHE A 100 -10.45 10.79 -2.36
CA PHE A 100 -10.65 10.74 -3.81
C PHE A 100 -12.15 10.67 -4.18
N GLY A 101 -12.90 9.87 -3.44
CA GLY A 101 -14.34 9.65 -3.55
C GLY A 101 -14.93 9.27 -2.19
N GLY A 102 -16.21 8.92 -2.17
CA GLY A 102 -16.85 8.30 -1.00
C GLY A 102 -16.74 6.78 -1.02
N GLU A 103 -17.05 6.17 0.12
CA GLU A 103 -17.33 4.74 0.24
C GLU A 103 -18.75 4.59 0.79
N LEU A 104 -19.52 3.70 0.16
CA LEU A 104 -20.93 3.52 0.47
C LEU A 104 -21.10 3.08 1.93
N GLY A 105 -21.89 3.83 2.69
CA GLY A 105 -22.16 3.58 4.10
C GLY A 105 -21.30 4.38 5.08
N MET A 106 -20.28 5.09 4.61
CA MET A 106 -19.40 5.91 5.46
C MET A 106 -19.89 7.35 5.65
N GLU A 107 -20.99 7.74 5.01
CA GLU A 107 -21.42 9.14 4.91
C GLU A 107 -21.67 9.78 6.29
N ASP A 108 -22.44 9.10 7.16
CA ASP A 108 -22.77 9.60 8.50
C ASP A 108 -21.55 9.61 9.42
N TYR A 109 -20.69 8.58 9.32
CA TYR A 109 -19.43 8.52 10.07
C TYR A 109 -18.51 9.70 9.70
N ILE A 110 -18.38 10.01 8.42
CA ILE A 110 -17.55 11.13 7.94
C ILE A 110 -18.13 12.46 8.40
N ALA A 111 -19.44 12.66 8.29
CA ALA A 111 -20.11 13.89 8.74
C ALA A 111 -19.91 14.14 10.25
N ALA A 112 -19.79 13.07 11.04
CA ALA A 112 -19.51 13.13 12.48
C ALA A 112 -18.02 13.33 12.83
N ARG A 113 -17.13 13.45 11.84
CA ARG A 113 -15.67 13.63 12.02
C ARG A 113 -15.12 14.78 11.14
N PRO A 114 -15.64 16.02 11.27
CA PRO A 114 -15.23 17.16 10.44
C PRO A 114 -13.82 17.69 10.75
N ASP A 115 -13.22 17.25 11.84
CA ASP A 115 -11.83 17.49 12.23
C ASP A 115 -10.84 16.61 11.46
N ILE A 116 -11.28 15.42 11.04
CA ILE A 116 -10.47 14.45 10.28
C ILE A 116 -10.71 14.57 8.78
N PHE A 117 -11.97 14.69 8.37
CA PHE A 117 -12.36 14.70 6.96
C PHE A 117 -12.71 16.10 6.46
N PHE A 118 -12.58 16.29 5.16
CA PHE A 118 -12.94 17.55 4.50
C PHE A 118 -14.45 17.59 4.22
N THR A 119 -15.20 18.22 5.13
CA THR A 119 -16.65 18.40 5.02
C THR A 119 -17.03 19.82 4.57
N GLY A 120 -18.10 19.94 3.80
CA GLY A 120 -18.70 21.23 3.45
C GLY A 120 -19.42 21.87 4.64
N ARG A 121 -19.90 23.11 4.45
CA ARG A 121 -20.73 23.80 5.47
C ARG A 121 -22.06 23.10 5.74
N ASP A 122 -22.51 22.30 4.80
CA ASP A 122 -23.67 21.42 4.87
C ASP A 122 -23.40 20.12 5.67
N GLY A 123 -22.16 19.90 6.12
CA GLY A 123 -21.76 18.74 6.92
C GLY A 123 -21.39 17.50 6.10
N SER A 124 -21.73 17.44 4.80
CA SER A 124 -21.38 16.32 3.95
C SER A 124 -19.92 16.35 3.49
N MET A 125 -19.34 15.18 3.18
CA MET A 125 -17.98 15.09 2.67
C MET A 125 -17.83 15.75 1.30
N ARG A 126 -16.74 16.49 1.10
CA ARG A 126 -16.32 16.99 -0.21
C ARG A 126 -15.12 16.23 -0.75
N SER A 127 -15.37 15.04 -1.32
CA SER A 127 -14.32 14.33 -2.06
C SER A 127 -13.91 15.06 -3.34
N ASN A 128 -12.64 14.97 -3.72
CA ASN A 128 -12.15 15.51 -4.98
C ASN A 128 -10.99 14.66 -5.51
N ARG A 129 -11.28 13.79 -6.48
CA ARG A 129 -10.28 12.88 -7.06
C ARG A 129 -9.09 13.61 -7.66
N ALA A 130 -9.30 14.72 -8.36
CA ALA A 130 -8.20 15.46 -8.99
C ALA A 130 -7.25 16.05 -7.94
N PHE A 131 -7.79 16.74 -6.94
CA PHE A 131 -6.99 17.31 -5.84
C PHE A 131 -6.33 16.23 -4.98
N CYS A 132 -7.06 15.15 -4.69
CA CYS A 132 -6.53 14.05 -3.89
C CYS A 132 -5.40 13.30 -4.63
N GLN A 133 -5.50 13.13 -5.96
CA GLN A 133 -4.41 12.56 -6.77
C GLN A 133 -3.19 13.49 -6.80
N MET A 134 -3.41 14.79 -6.94
CA MET A 134 -2.33 15.77 -6.88
C MET A 134 -1.61 15.74 -5.52
N ALA A 135 -2.35 15.71 -4.41
CA ALA A 135 -1.79 15.56 -3.08
C ALA A 135 -1.09 14.20 -2.90
N GLY A 136 -1.69 13.11 -3.39
CA GLY A 136 -1.10 11.78 -3.35
C GLY A 136 0.19 11.67 -4.16
N GLN A 137 0.42 12.52 -5.16
CA GLN A 137 1.68 12.60 -5.89
C GLN A 137 2.68 13.51 -5.16
N TYR A 138 2.27 14.73 -4.82
CA TYR A 138 3.19 15.81 -4.44
C TYR A 138 3.26 16.14 -2.95
N ALA A 139 2.36 15.64 -2.11
CA ALA A 139 2.24 16.07 -0.71
C ALA A 139 2.28 14.93 0.32
N VAL A 140 2.41 13.68 -0.15
CA VAL A 140 2.58 12.51 0.74
C VAL A 140 3.98 11.94 0.64
N ASP A 141 4.46 11.38 1.75
CA ASP A 141 5.77 10.74 1.83
C ASP A 141 5.82 9.43 1.05
N MET A 142 4.70 8.69 1.06
CA MET A 142 4.69 7.29 0.62
C MET A 142 3.44 6.88 -0.14
N PHE A 143 3.63 5.98 -1.11
CA PHE A 143 2.61 5.12 -1.67
C PHE A 143 2.97 3.66 -1.40
N ILE A 144 1.99 2.86 -1.01
CA ILE A 144 2.12 1.39 -0.91
C ILE A 144 0.95 0.73 -1.61
N GLY A 145 1.22 -0.26 -2.45
CA GLY A 145 0.17 -0.97 -3.19
C GLY A 145 0.58 -2.37 -3.59
N SER A 146 -0.37 -3.11 -4.14
CA SER A 146 -0.15 -4.45 -4.68
C SER A 146 -0.30 -4.46 -6.21
N THR A 147 0.20 -5.52 -6.84
CA THR A 147 0.12 -5.75 -8.28
C THR A 147 -0.14 -7.23 -8.55
N LEU A 148 -0.35 -7.61 -9.82
CA LEU A 148 -0.47 -9.02 -10.19
C LEU A 148 0.88 -9.61 -10.57
N GLN A 149 1.69 -8.92 -11.38
CA GLN A 149 3.01 -9.40 -11.77
C GLN A 149 4.09 -8.39 -11.46
N ILE A 150 5.24 -8.92 -11.04
CA ILE A 150 6.50 -8.20 -10.84
C ILE A 150 7.61 -8.97 -11.56
N ASP A 151 8.49 -8.29 -12.30
CA ASP A 151 9.67 -8.92 -12.86
C ASP A 151 10.92 -8.75 -11.99
N ALA A 152 12.05 -9.31 -12.44
CA ALA A 152 13.29 -9.32 -11.67
C ALA A 152 13.89 -7.91 -11.46
N MET A 153 13.42 -6.90 -12.20
CA MET A 153 13.81 -5.50 -12.05
C MET A 153 12.82 -4.68 -11.22
N ALA A 154 11.76 -5.33 -10.73
CA ALA A 154 10.61 -4.74 -10.04
C ALA A 154 9.66 -3.94 -10.94
N HIS A 155 9.70 -4.12 -12.27
CA HIS A 155 8.60 -3.62 -13.11
C HIS A 155 7.33 -4.37 -12.74
N SER A 156 6.24 -3.65 -12.51
CA SER A 156 5.00 -4.23 -12.03
C SER A 156 3.82 -3.89 -12.92
N SER A 157 2.93 -4.86 -13.12
CA SER A 157 1.70 -4.67 -13.88
C SER A 157 0.55 -5.51 -13.37
N THR A 158 -0.66 -4.99 -13.52
CA THR A 158 -1.92 -5.71 -13.34
C THR A 158 -2.42 -6.32 -14.65
N VAL A 159 -1.79 -6.05 -15.78
CA VAL A 159 -2.16 -6.61 -17.09
C VAL A 159 -1.60 -8.02 -17.19
N THR A 160 -2.47 -8.99 -17.47
CA THR A 160 -2.14 -10.41 -17.66
C THR A 160 -2.78 -10.90 -18.95
N ARG A 161 -2.33 -12.03 -19.50
CA ARG A 161 -2.87 -12.64 -20.72
C ARG A 161 -4.39 -12.84 -20.58
N GLY A 162 -5.13 -12.37 -21.57
CA GLY A 162 -6.60 -12.42 -21.58
C GLY A 162 -7.29 -11.40 -20.67
N ARG A 163 -6.57 -10.51 -19.99
CA ARG A 163 -7.16 -9.46 -19.13
C ARG A 163 -6.36 -8.15 -19.19
N LEU A 164 -6.85 -7.22 -20.01
CA LEU A 164 -6.39 -5.82 -20.02
C LEU A 164 -7.02 -5.04 -18.87
N SER A 165 -6.40 -5.09 -17.69
CA SER A 165 -6.83 -4.30 -16.54
C SER A 165 -6.37 -2.83 -16.67
N GLY A 166 -7.11 -1.92 -16.05
CA GLY A 166 -6.70 -0.52 -15.93
C GLY A 166 -5.76 -0.30 -14.75
N PHE A 167 -4.96 0.77 -14.80
CA PHE A 167 -4.01 1.10 -13.74
C PHE A 167 -4.59 1.88 -12.56
N GLY A 168 -5.75 2.51 -12.75
CA GLY A 168 -6.34 3.40 -11.75
C GLY A 168 -5.38 4.55 -11.38
N GLY A 169 -5.23 4.80 -10.08
CA GLY A 169 -4.35 5.85 -9.56
C GLY A 169 -2.89 5.43 -9.35
N ALA A 170 -2.56 4.14 -9.53
CA ALA A 170 -1.27 3.60 -9.16
C ALA A 170 -0.08 4.28 -9.87
N PRO A 171 -0.12 4.56 -11.20
CA PRO A 171 1.01 5.23 -11.85
C PRO A 171 1.24 6.65 -11.35
N ASN A 172 0.19 7.37 -10.95
CA ASN A 172 0.32 8.72 -10.39
C ASN A 172 0.96 8.73 -9.00
N MET A 173 0.65 7.72 -8.17
CA MET A 173 1.15 7.66 -6.80
C MET A 173 2.43 6.81 -6.67
N GLY A 174 2.65 5.85 -7.54
CA GLY A 174 3.77 4.93 -7.53
C GLY A 174 4.93 5.33 -8.43
N HIS A 175 5.30 6.61 -8.44
CA HIS A 175 6.54 7.09 -9.04
C HIS A 175 7.20 8.15 -8.16
N ASP A 176 8.49 8.39 -8.36
CA ASP A 176 9.19 9.50 -7.71
C ASP A 176 8.80 10.83 -8.39
N PRO A 177 8.10 11.76 -7.70
CA PRO A 177 7.59 12.98 -8.31
C PRO A 177 8.73 13.97 -8.56
N HIS A 178 9.39 13.88 -9.72
CA HIS A 178 10.58 14.68 -10.06
C HIS A 178 10.37 16.21 -10.02
N GLY A 179 9.13 16.70 -9.99
CA GLY A 179 8.79 18.11 -9.79
C GLY A 179 8.79 18.58 -8.32
N ARG A 180 8.80 17.66 -7.35
CA ARG A 180 8.77 17.95 -5.91
C ARG A 180 10.08 18.62 -5.46
N ARG A 181 9.97 19.66 -4.62
CA ARG A 181 11.12 20.37 -4.02
C ARG A 181 11.03 20.57 -2.51
N HIS A 182 9.84 20.52 -1.93
CA HIS A 182 9.69 20.62 -0.48
C HIS A 182 10.21 19.33 0.17
N ALA A 183 11.01 19.50 1.21
CA ALA A 183 11.62 18.39 1.95
C ALA A 183 10.67 17.90 3.06
N THR A 184 10.66 16.59 3.27
CA THR A 184 10.09 15.94 4.46
C THR A 184 11.09 14.90 4.98
N PRO A 185 11.01 14.50 6.26
CA PRO A 185 11.96 13.54 6.83
C PRO A 185 12.07 12.26 6.00
N ALA A 186 10.95 11.58 5.74
CA ALA A 186 10.93 10.34 4.96
C ALA A 186 11.46 10.50 3.53
N TRP A 187 11.18 11.64 2.88
CA TRP A 187 11.65 11.90 1.52
C TRP A 187 13.18 12.08 1.48
N LEU A 188 13.75 12.79 2.46
CA LEU A 188 15.20 12.98 2.59
C LEU A 188 15.92 11.70 2.98
N ASP A 189 15.27 10.82 3.75
CA ASP A 189 15.85 9.56 4.23
C ASP A 189 16.17 8.57 3.10
N MET A 190 15.63 8.80 1.89
CA MET A 190 15.98 8.03 0.69
C MET A 190 17.33 8.41 0.07
N ILE A 191 18.04 9.39 0.64
CA ILE A 191 19.40 9.78 0.21
C ILE A 191 20.41 8.91 0.99
N GLU A 192 21.06 7.95 0.32
CA GLU A 192 22.08 7.11 0.95
C GLU A 192 23.39 7.86 1.24
N GLU A 193 23.89 8.60 0.24
CA GLU A 193 25.16 9.30 0.31
C GLU A 193 24.90 10.80 0.35
N PRO A 194 25.29 11.50 1.43
CA PRO A 194 25.06 12.93 1.56
C PRO A 194 25.70 13.71 0.40
N ASP A 195 24.87 14.27 -0.45
CA ASP A 195 25.25 15.17 -1.54
C ASP A 195 24.32 16.40 -1.50
N PRO A 196 24.85 17.63 -1.39
CA PRO A 196 24.06 18.86 -1.42
C PRO A 196 23.19 19.03 -2.68
N LEU A 197 23.53 18.35 -3.78
CA LEU A 197 22.76 18.33 -5.02
C LEU A 197 21.82 17.12 -5.13
N ALA A 198 21.93 16.14 -4.23
CA ALA A 198 21.00 15.03 -4.20
C ALA A 198 19.60 15.51 -3.81
N ARG A 199 18.62 14.93 -4.47
CA ARG A 199 17.21 15.04 -4.13
C ARG A 199 16.79 13.77 -3.39
N GLY A 200 15.93 13.93 -2.40
CA GLY A 200 15.21 12.81 -1.81
C GLY A 200 14.27 12.16 -2.83
N ARG A 201 13.63 11.08 -2.38
CA ARG A 201 12.71 10.29 -3.21
C ARG A 201 11.44 10.01 -2.44
N LYS A 202 10.31 9.99 -3.15
CA LYS A 202 9.07 9.47 -2.56
C LYS A 202 9.22 7.96 -2.30
N LEU A 203 8.73 7.48 -1.17
CA LEU A 203 8.68 6.03 -0.92
C LEU A 203 7.58 5.41 -1.79
N VAL A 204 7.97 4.52 -2.68
CA VAL A 204 7.10 3.70 -3.51
C VAL A 204 7.32 2.23 -3.13
N VAL A 205 6.29 1.64 -2.52
CA VAL A 205 6.33 0.28 -1.98
C VAL A 205 5.43 -0.65 -2.80
N GLN A 206 6.02 -1.71 -3.35
CA GLN A 206 5.29 -2.84 -3.91
C GLN A 206 5.14 -3.92 -2.84
N MET A 207 3.93 -4.08 -2.31
CA MET A 207 3.58 -5.04 -1.28
C MET A 207 2.78 -6.18 -1.88
N VAL A 208 3.39 -7.36 -2.02
CA VAL A 208 2.78 -8.52 -2.67
C VAL A 208 3.18 -9.83 -2.01
N GLU A 209 2.28 -10.82 -2.02
CA GLU A 209 2.66 -12.20 -1.72
C GLU A 209 3.49 -12.76 -2.88
N THR A 210 4.44 -13.68 -2.61
CA THR A 210 5.25 -14.29 -3.68
C THR A 210 4.41 -15.11 -4.66
N PHE A 211 3.28 -15.63 -4.20
CA PHE A 211 2.26 -16.30 -5.01
C PHE A 211 0.89 -15.66 -4.83
N GLN A 212 0.16 -15.54 -5.94
CA GLN A 212 -1.26 -15.19 -5.92
C GLN A 212 -2.13 -16.38 -5.53
N ALA A 213 -3.42 -16.10 -5.31
CA ALA A 213 -4.45 -17.14 -5.24
C ALA A 213 -4.39 -18.06 -6.48
N GLY A 214 -4.46 -19.37 -6.23
CA GLY A 214 -4.34 -20.37 -7.30
C GLY A 214 -2.90 -20.74 -7.69
N ALA A 215 -1.92 -20.45 -6.83
CA ALA A 215 -0.51 -20.83 -6.98
C ALA A 215 0.17 -20.27 -8.25
N LYS A 216 -0.31 -19.12 -8.75
CA LYS A 216 0.38 -18.38 -9.80
C LYS A 216 1.49 -17.53 -9.17
N PRO A 217 2.75 -17.62 -9.63
CA PRO A 217 3.82 -16.79 -9.09
C PRO A 217 3.55 -15.31 -9.42
N THR A 218 3.72 -14.45 -8.43
CA THR A 218 3.68 -13.00 -8.63
C THR A 218 4.95 -12.51 -9.31
N PHE A 219 6.09 -13.11 -8.97
CA PHE A 219 7.39 -12.82 -9.56
C PHE A 219 7.61 -13.68 -10.81
N VAL A 220 7.79 -13.03 -11.97
CA VAL A 220 7.92 -13.69 -13.29
C VAL A 220 9.10 -13.12 -14.08
N GLU A 221 9.84 -13.96 -14.80
CA GLU A 221 10.99 -13.50 -15.62
C GLU A 221 10.58 -12.52 -16.74
N LYS A 222 9.40 -12.72 -17.33
CA LYS A 222 8.80 -11.85 -18.34
C LYS A 222 7.37 -11.50 -17.93
N LEU A 223 7.05 -10.21 -17.82
CA LEU A 223 5.68 -9.77 -17.60
C LEU A 223 4.79 -10.19 -18.77
N GLU A 224 3.60 -10.74 -18.48
CA GLU A 224 2.60 -11.06 -19.51
C GLU A 224 2.12 -9.79 -20.24
N ALA A 225 2.24 -8.63 -19.60
CA ALA A 225 2.01 -7.33 -20.22
C ALA A 225 2.81 -7.12 -21.52
N ILE A 226 4.01 -7.71 -21.64
CA ILE A 226 4.82 -7.59 -22.86
C ILE A 226 4.15 -8.31 -24.03
N ASP A 227 3.72 -9.57 -23.81
CA ASP A 227 2.99 -10.34 -24.83
C ASP A 227 1.67 -9.64 -25.20
N VAL A 228 0.94 -9.11 -24.21
CA VAL A 228 -0.32 -8.38 -24.44
C VAL A 228 -0.09 -7.12 -25.28
N ALA A 229 1.02 -6.40 -25.08
CA ALA A 229 1.35 -5.24 -25.89
C ALA A 229 1.65 -5.62 -27.34
N GLU A 230 2.42 -6.68 -27.57
CA GLU A 230 2.71 -7.21 -28.91
C GLU A 230 1.42 -7.61 -29.63
N GLU A 231 0.55 -8.38 -28.97
CA GLU A 231 -0.74 -8.84 -29.54
C GLU A 231 -1.71 -7.69 -29.82
N ALA A 232 -1.74 -6.67 -28.96
CA ALA A 232 -2.65 -5.53 -29.09
C ALA A 232 -2.08 -4.36 -29.92
N GLY A 233 -0.86 -4.48 -30.45
CA GLY A 233 -0.19 -3.42 -31.20
C GLY A 233 0.13 -2.18 -30.36
N MET A 234 0.35 -2.35 -29.06
CA MET A 234 0.76 -1.25 -28.17
C MET A 234 2.24 -0.92 -28.39
N PRO A 235 2.63 0.37 -28.40
CA PRO A 235 4.03 0.76 -28.62
C PRO A 235 4.97 0.41 -27.46
N LEU A 236 4.42 0.10 -26.29
CA LEU A 236 5.14 -0.22 -25.07
C LEU A 236 4.29 -1.13 -24.18
N ALA A 237 4.95 -2.01 -23.42
CA ALA A 237 4.30 -2.87 -22.46
C ALA A 237 3.54 -2.02 -21.42
N PRO A 238 2.27 -2.34 -21.10
CA PRO A 238 1.50 -1.64 -20.08
C PRO A 238 2.04 -1.98 -18.69
N VAL A 239 3.11 -1.30 -18.29
CA VAL A 239 3.69 -1.31 -16.94
C VAL A 239 2.93 -0.31 -16.07
N MET A 240 2.46 -0.76 -14.91
CA MET A 240 1.74 0.08 -13.94
C MET A 240 2.69 0.94 -13.13
N ILE A 241 3.75 0.34 -12.58
CA ILE A 241 4.82 1.02 -11.85
C ILE A 241 6.15 0.43 -12.32
N TYR A 242 7.04 1.29 -12.82
CA TYR A 242 8.36 0.88 -13.30
C TYR A 242 9.30 0.55 -12.13
N GLY A 243 10.23 -0.38 -12.35
CA GLY A 243 11.12 -0.85 -11.31
C GLY A 243 12.00 0.25 -10.71
N ASP A 244 12.51 1.16 -11.54
CA ASP A 244 13.35 2.27 -11.09
C ASP A 244 12.63 3.26 -10.16
N ASP A 245 11.31 3.36 -10.28
CA ASP A 245 10.46 4.11 -9.33
C ASP A 245 10.28 3.39 -8.00
N VAL A 246 10.36 2.06 -7.96
CA VAL A 246 10.18 1.27 -6.74
C VAL A 246 11.38 1.44 -5.80
N THR A 247 11.06 1.87 -4.58
CA THR A 247 12.01 2.01 -3.46
C THR A 247 12.02 0.79 -2.55
N HIS A 248 10.90 0.08 -2.44
CA HIS A 248 10.72 -1.07 -1.55
C HIS A 248 9.91 -2.15 -2.24
N VAL A 249 10.38 -3.40 -2.17
CA VAL A 249 9.55 -4.58 -2.44
C VAL A 249 9.36 -5.32 -1.12
N LEU A 250 8.11 -5.50 -0.71
CA LEU A 250 7.71 -6.15 0.52
C LEU A 250 6.92 -7.42 0.19
N THR A 251 7.41 -8.55 0.66
CA THR A 251 6.76 -9.86 0.56
C THR A 251 6.63 -10.50 1.93
N GLU A 252 6.00 -11.67 2.00
CA GLU A 252 6.00 -12.50 3.20
C GLU A 252 7.39 -13.03 3.58
N GLU A 253 8.36 -12.99 2.65
CA GLU A 253 9.75 -13.36 2.92
C GLU A 253 10.54 -12.24 3.59
N GLY A 254 10.26 -10.99 3.25
CA GLY A 254 10.97 -9.84 3.79
C GLY A 254 10.78 -8.57 2.95
N ILE A 255 11.64 -7.59 3.21
CA ILE A 255 11.72 -6.30 2.51
C ILE A 255 13.03 -6.21 1.76
N ALA A 256 12.97 -5.85 0.49
CA ALA A 256 14.11 -5.41 -0.30
C ALA A 256 14.09 -3.88 -0.43
N TYR A 257 15.09 -3.20 0.13
CA TYR A 257 15.25 -1.75 0.15
C TYR A 257 15.89 -1.24 -1.14
N LEU A 258 15.19 -1.36 -2.27
CA LEU A 258 15.71 -1.09 -3.62
C LEU A 258 16.23 0.33 -3.85
N TYR A 259 15.88 1.30 -3.00
CA TYR A 259 16.49 2.64 -3.03
C TYR A 259 17.99 2.61 -2.71
N ARG A 260 18.48 1.55 -2.05
CA ARG A 260 19.88 1.29 -1.67
C ARG A 260 20.70 0.52 -2.72
N ALA A 261 20.07 0.17 -3.85
CA ALA A 261 20.73 -0.61 -4.89
C ALA A 261 21.74 0.27 -5.66
N ARG A 262 22.99 -0.19 -5.76
CA ARG A 262 24.07 0.54 -6.46
C ARG A 262 24.20 0.18 -7.95
N SER A 263 23.53 -0.88 -8.39
CA SER A 263 23.50 -1.31 -9.78
C SER A 263 22.22 -2.07 -10.08
N LEU A 264 21.92 -2.26 -11.38
CA LEU A 264 20.78 -3.07 -11.81
C LEU A 264 20.94 -4.54 -11.40
N GLU A 265 22.17 -5.06 -11.40
CA GLU A 265 22.48 -6.41 -10.92
C GLU A 265 22.19 -6.57 -9.43
N GLU A 266 22.60 -5.59 -8.62
CA GLU A 266 22.32 -5.59 -7.19
C GLU A 266 20.82 -5.48 -6.91
N ARG A 267 20.11 -4.60 -7.64
CA ARG A 267 18.65 -4.50 -7.58
C ARG A 267 17.99 -5.84 -7.89
N ARG A 268 18.42 -6.53 -8.96
CA ARG A 268 17.90 -7.85 -9.31
C ARG A 268 18.12 -8.87 -8.19
N ALA A 269 19.32 -8.89 -7.61
CA ALA A 269 19.64 -9.77 -6.48
C ALA A 269 18.78 -9.47 -5.24
N MET A 270 18.48 -8.20 -4.97
CA MET A 270 17.63 -7.78 -3.85
C MET A 270 16.17 -8.18 -4.06
N VAL A 271 15.61 -7.98 -5.26
CA VAL A 271 14.25 -8.45 -5.61
C VAL A 271 14.16 -9.96 -5.46
N ALA A 272 15.14 -10.68 -6.01
CA ALA A 272 15.14 -12.12 -5.97
C ALA A 272 15.26 -12.68 -4.54
N ALA A 273 16.00 -12.02 -3.65
CA ALA A 273 16.12 -12.40 -2.24
C ALA A 273 14.79 -12.39 -1.47
N VAL A 274 13.77 -11.66 -1.94
CA VAL A 274 12.43 -11.62 -1.33
C VAL A 274 11.35 -12.27 -2.20
N ALA A 275 11.73 -12.92 -3.31
CA ALA A 275 10.79 -13.52 -4.27
C ALA A 275 10.39 -14.97 -3.93
N GLY A 276 10.82 -15.50 -2.78
CA GLY A 276 10.47 -16.85 -2.30
C GLY A 276 10.94 -17.96 -3.24
N ILE A 277 10.09 -18.96 -3.46
CA ILE A 277 10.39 -20.11 -4.34
C ILE A 277 9.92 -19.92 -5.79
N THR A 278 9.68 -18.67 -6.21
CA THR A 278 9.35 -18.36 -7.61
C THR A 278 10.58 -18.55 -8.51
N ASP A 279 10.41 -18.57 -9.83
CA ASP A 279 11.53 -18.72 -10.77
C ASP A 279 12.63 -17.68 -10.56
N ILE A 280 12.24 -16.44 -10.24
CA ILE A 280 13.18 -15.37 -9.88
C ILE A 280 13.91 -15.70 -8.56
N GLY A 281 13.19 -16.20 -7.55
CA GLY A 281 13.75 -16.48 -6.23
C GLY A 281 14.63 -17.74 -6.16
N LEU A 282 14.35 -18.76 -6.97
CA LEU A 282 15.12 -20.01 -7.01
C LEU A 282 16.57 -19.83 -7.52
N GLY A 283 16.84 -18.76 -8.27
CA GLY A 283 18.17 -18.45 -8.80
C GLY A 283 19.14 -17.81 -7.81
N VAL A 284 18.73 -17.63 -6.55
CA VAL A 284 19.46 -16.80 -5.58
C VAL A 284 20.45 -17.62 -4.74
N ASP A 285 21.69 -17.14 -4.69
CA ASP A 285 22.72 -17.65 -3.78
C ASP A 285 22.46 -17.22 -2.33
N ALA A 286 22.39 -18.20 -1.41
CA ALA A 286 22.19 -17.96 0.02
C ALA A 286 23.31 -17.11 0.64
N ALA A 287 24.56 -17.24 0.18
CA ALA A 287 25.66 -16.40 0.67
C ALA A 287 25.47 -14.94 0.26
N ARG A 288 25.00 -14.70 -0.97
CA ARG A 288 24.62 -13.36 -1.45
C ARG A 288 23.45 -12.77 -0.66
N VAL A 289 22.41 -13.54 -0.34
CA VAL A 289 21.30 -13.08 0.52
C VAL A 289 21.80 -12.69 1.90
N ALA A 290 22.62 -13.53 2.52
CA ALA A 290 23.19 -13.24 3.84
C ALA A 290 24.04 -11.96 3.82
N GLN A 291 24.75 -11.69 2.73
CA GLN A 291 25.47 -10.43 2.52
C GLN A 291 24.50 -9.25 2.42
N LEU A 292 23.47 -9.33 1.58
CA LEU A 292 22.48 -8.25 1.41
C LEU A 292 21.76 -7.93 2.74
N ARG A 293 21.50 -8.94 3.56
CA ARG A 293 20.95 -8.76 4.92
C ARG A 293 21.92 -8.04 5.85
N ARG A 294 23.19 -8.44 5.89
CA ARG A 294 24.22 -7.74 6.69
C ARG A 294 24.44 -6.29 6.27
N GLU A 295 24.28 -6.00 4.97
CA GLU A 295 24.38 -4.64 4.43
C GLU A 295 23.10 -3.80 4.66
N GLY A 296 22.04 -4.40 5.20
CA GLY A 296 20.73 -3.76 5.41
C GLY A 296 19.99 -3.45 4.11
N LYS A 297 20.34 -4.11 3.00
CA LYS A 297 19.66 -3.97 1.70
C LYS A 297 18.43 -4.87 1.62
N VAL A 298 18.44 -5.97 2.37
CA VAL A 298 17.29 -6.86 2.55
C VAL A 298 17.07 -7.05 4.05
N ALA A 299 15.82 -7.08 4.50
CA ALA A 299 15.48 -7.44 5.87
C ALA A 299 14.38 -8.49 5.89
N TYR A 300 14.63 -9.61 6.54
CA TYR A 300 13.62 -10.63 6.82
C TYR A 300 12.86 -10.29 8.11
N PRO A 301 11.69 -10.91 8.37
CA PRO A 301 10.95 -10.70 9.62
C PRO A 301 11.84 -10.72 10.87
N GLU A 302 12.75 -11.68 10.97
CA GLU A 302 13.65 -11.82 12.12
C GLU A 302 14.66 -10.67 12.26
N ASP A 303 15.09 -10.03 11.16
CA ASP A 303 15.99 -8.86 11.21
C ASP A 303 15.27 -7.65 11.83
N MET A 304 13.95 -7.61 11.71
CA MET A 304 13.07 -6.63 12.36
C MET A 304 12.60 -7.11 13.73
N GLY A 305 13.07 -8.24 14.26
CA GLY A 305 12.60 -8.82 15.51
C GLY A 305 11.12 -9.22 15.47
N ILE A 306 10.59 -9.59 14.29
CA ILE A 306 9.24 -10.11 14.09
C ILE A 306 9.34 -11.62 13.95
N ARG A 307 8.70 -12.36 14.87
CA ARG A 307 8.55 -13.81 14.72
C ARG A 307 7.35 -14.08 13.81
N ARG A 308 7.54 -14.86 12.75
CA ARG A 308 6.47 -15.18 11.78
C ARG A 308 5.22 -15.78 12.44
N THR A 309 5.39 -16.53 13.54
CA THR A 309 4.29 -17.14 14.31
C THR A 309 3.45 -16.13 15.11
N GLU A 310 3.91 -14.89 15.29
CA GLU A 310 3.12 -13.84 15.95
C GLU A 310 2.07 -13.21 15.04
N ALA A 311 2.18 -13.45 13.72
CA ALA A 311 1.30 -12.87 12.73
C ALA A 311 -0.07 -13.58 12.73
N GLU A 312 -0.92 -13.21 13.68
CA GLU A 312 -2.25 -13.76 13.84
C GLU A 312 -3.34 -12.71 13.63
N ARG A 313 -4.53 -13.15 13.23
CA ARG A 313 -5.70 -12.27 13.06
C ARG A 313 -6.15 -11.62 14.36
N SER A 314 -5.77 -12.16 15.51
CA SER A 314 -5.99 -11.57 16.84
C SER A 314 -5.31 -10.20 17.00
N LEU A 315 -4.36 -9.86 16.13
CA LEU A 315 -3.76 -8.52 16.09
C LEU A 315 -4.64 -7.49 15.36
N LEU A 316 -5.65 -7.87 14.59
CA LEU A 316 -6.49 -6.91 13.88
C LEU A 316 -7.40 -6.19 14.88
N ALA A 317 -7.44 -4.85 14.85
CA ALA A 317 -8.34 -4.06 15.70
C ALA A 317 -9.82 -4.37 15.46
N ALA A 318 -10.17 -4.82 14.27
CA ALA A 318 -11.49 -5.32 13.89
C ALA A 318 -11.32 -6.60 13.05
N GLY A 319 -11.94 -7.70 13.50
CA GLY A 319 -11.89 -9.00 12.82
C GLY A 319 -13.04 -9.23 11.84
N SER A 320 -14.06 -8.34 11.84
CA SER A 320 -15.24 -8.42 11.00
C SER A 320 -15.83 -7.06 10.63
N VAL A 321 -16.76 -7.03 9.67
CA VAL A 321 -17.54 -5.82 9.35
C VAL A 321 -18.41 -5.36 10.52
N ALA A 322 -18.91 -6.27 11.36
CA ALA A 322 -19.68 -5.91 12.55
C ALA A 322 -18.81 -5.12 13.53
N ASP A 323 -17.59 -5.58 13.77
CA ASP A 323 -16.62 -4.88 14.62
C ASP A 323 -16.32 -3.48 14.08
N LEU A 324 -16.24 -3.29 12.75
CA LEU A 324 -16.08 -1.96 12.14
C LEU A 324 -17.27 -1.04 12.41
N VAL A 325 -18.49 -1.58 12.40
CA VAL A 325 -19.70 -0.84 12.78
C VAL A 325 -19.65 -0.46 14.26
N ASP A 326 -19.23 -1.37 15.13
CA ASP A 326 -19.11 -1.11 16.57
C ASP A 326 -18.06 -0.03 16.86
N TRP A 327 -16.89 -0.12 16.23
CA TRP A 327 -15.86 0.93 16.29
C TRP A 327 -16.40 2.29 15.82
N SER A 328 -17.26 2.31 14.81
CA SER A 328 -17.87 3.54 14.31
C SER A 328 -18.97 4.12 15.21
N GLY A 329 -19.34 3.43 16.30
CA GLY A 329 -20.49 3.80 17.12
C GLY A 329 -21.83 3.65 16.38
N GLY A 330 -21.93 2.71 15.44
CA GLY A 330 -23.11 2.51 14.60
C GLY A 330 -23.27 3.47 13.43
N LEU A 331 -22.31 4.37 13.20
CA LEU A 331 -22.36 5.38 12.13
C LEU A 331 -21.93 4.83 10.75
N TYR A 332 -21.14 3.75 10.72
CA TYR A 332 -20.86 3.03 9.49
C TYR A 332 -22.04 2.11 9.16
N ASN A 333 -22.66 2.36 8.01
CA ASN A 333 -23.83 1.61 7.54
C ASN A 333 -23.44 0.73 6.33
N PRO A 334 -22.81 -0.44 6.53
CA PRO A 334 -22.21 -1.22 5.46
C PRO A 334 -23.23 -1.56 4.35
N PRO A 335 -22.80 -1.63 3.09
CA PRO A 335 -23.65 -2.09 1.99
C PRO A 335 -24.21 -3.49 2.27
N ALA A 336 -25.40 -3.79 1.75
CA ALA A 336 -26.10 -5.06 2.01
C ALA A 336 -25.23 -6.31 1.78
N LYS A 337 -24.33 -6.28 0.77
CA LYS A 337 -23.42 -7.40 0.46
C LYS A 337 -22.41 -7.74 1.57
N PHE A 338 -22.20 -6.84 2.53
CA PHE A 338 -21.26 -6.99 3.64
C PHE A 338 -21.97 -7.16 5.00
N ARG A 339 -23.30 -7.02 5.05
CA ARG A 339 -24.09 -7.27 6.25
C ARG A 339 -24.25 -8.76 6.47
N SER A 340 -24.19 -9.17 7.73
CA SER A 340 -24.42 -10.55 8.16
C SER A 340 -25.52 -10.64 9.23
N TRP A 341 -26.46 -9.69 9.21
CA TRP A 341 -27.60 -9.55 10.12
C TRP A 341 -28.82 -9.01 9.37
#